data_AF-A0A7C9ACY9-F1
#
_entry.id   AF-A0A7C9ACY9-F1
#
_cell.length_a   1.000
_cell.length_b   1.000
_cell.length_c   1.000
_cell.angle_alpha   90.00
_cell.angle_beta   90.00
_cell.angle_gamma   90.00
#
_symmetry.space_group_name_H-M   'P 1'
#
loop_
_entity.id
_entity.type
_entity.pdbx_description
1 polymer ?
#
loop_
_entity_poly.entity_id
_entity_poly.type
_entity_poly.pdbx_seq_one_letter_code
_entity_poly.pdbx_strand_id
1 'polypeptide(L)'
;RSIMEQFNELERILGHFKMHNMNMDETIIVSSIIDKLPSSWKDFKHSLKHKKEDLSLEELANSLRVEEEFCKQEENKFVSNVNVVEESQSKKRNYTKIT
;
A
#
# COMPACT_ATOMS: atom_id res chain seq x y z
N ARG A 1 7.84 7.58 -6.50
CA ARG A 1 8.11 6.36 -7.30
C ARG A 1 7.16 5.30 -6.81
N SER A 2 6.39 4.69 -7.70
CA SER A 2 5.41 3.67 -7.35
C SER A 2 6.10 2.38 -6.88
N ILE A 3 5.36 1.47 -6.27
CA ILE A 3 5.87 0.14 -5.88
C ILE A 3 6.13 -0.69 -7.13
N MET A 4 5.25 -0.63 -8.13
CA MET A 4 5.47 -1.31 -9.41
C MET A 4 6.70 -0.78 -10.17
N GLU A 5 6.97 0.52 -10.12
CA GLU A 5 8.20 1.08 -10.71
C GLU A 5 9.46 0.50 -10.04
N GLN A 6 9.44 0.38 -8.70
CA GLN A 6 10.56 -0.20 -7.94
C GLN A 6 10.71 -1.70 -8.22
N PHE A 7 9.61 -2.43 -8.31
CA PHE A 7 9.60 -3.85 -8.64
C PHE A 7 10.20 -4.11 -10.02
N ASN A 8 9.79 -3.35 -11.03
CA ASN A 8 10.32 -3.48 -12.40
C ASN A 8 11.84 -3.19 -12.46
N GLU A 9 12.32 -2.23 -11.66
CA GLU A 9 13.77 -1.96 -11.54
C GLU A 9 14.51 -3.16 -10.93
N LEU A 10 13.95 -3.77 -9.88
CA LEU A 10 14.49 -5.00 -9.28
C LEU A 10 14.49 -6.17 -10.27
N GLU A 11 13.41 -6.40 -11.00
CA GLU A 11 13.37 -7.44 -12.04
C GLU A 11 14.46 -7.25 -13.09
N ARG A 12 14.71 -6.01 -13.51
CA ARG A 12 15.80 -5.72 -14.46
C ARG A 12 17.16 -6.07 -13.87
N ILE A 13 17.40 -5.72 -12.60
CA ILE A 13 18.64 -6.06 -11.89
C ILE A 13 18.80 -7.57 -11.75
N LEU A 14 17.75 -8.30 -11.37
CA LEU A 14 17.73 -9.76 -11.32
C LEU A 14 18.02 -10.39 -12.68
N GLY A 15 17.47 -9.81 -13.75
CA GLY A 15 17.78 -10.19 -15.13
C GLY A 15 19.26 -10.05 -15.47
N HIS A 16 19.89 -8.93 -15.08
CA HIS A 16 21.34 -8.75 -15.24
C HIS A 16 22.15 -9.80 -14.48
N PHE A 17 21.81 -10.11 -13.23
CA PHE A 17 22.47 -11.17 -12.47
C PHE A 17 22.34 -12.53 -13.15
N LYS A 18 21.15 -12.88 -13.64
CA LYS A 18 20.91 -14.12 -14.38
C LYS A 18 21.74 -14.21 -15.66
N MET A 19 21.94 -13.10 -16.38
CA MET A 19 22.83 -13.05 -17.55
C MET A 19 24.30 -13.34 -17.21
N HIS A 20 24.72 -13.03 -15.98
CA HIS A 20 26.04 -13.35 -15.45
C HIS A 20 26.10 -14.72 -14.75
N ASN A 21 25.13 -15.60 -14.98
CA ASN A 21 25.00 -16.91 -14.33
C ASN A 21 24.89 -16.84 -12.79
N MET A 22 24.51 -15.69 -12.24
CA MET A 22 24.24 -15.49 -10.81
C MET A 22 22.74 -15.70 -10.55
N ASN A 23 22.33 -16.96 -10.48
CA ASN A 23 20.96 -17.30 -10.11
C ASN A 23 20.78 -17.11 -8.61
N MET A 24 19.77 -16.34 -8.23
CA MET A 24 19.31 -16.22 -6.85
C MET A 24 18.09 -17.10 -6.63
N ASP A 25 17.97 -17.60 -5.41
CA ASP A 25 16.81 -18.36 -4.98
C ASP A 25 15.56 -17.48 -4.97
N GLU A 26 14.47 -17.99 -5.57
CA GLU A 26 13.24 -17.22 -5.73
C GLU A 26 12.59 -16.90 -4.38
N THR A 27 12.64 -17.82 -3.42
CA THR A 27 12.14 -17.60 -2.06
C THR A 27 12.90 -16.48 -1.36
N ILE A 28 14.24 -16.40 -1.55
CA ILE A 28 15.05 -15.30 -1.03
C ILE A 28 14.63 -13.96 -1.66
N ILE A 29 14.44 -13.91 -2.98
CA ILE A 29 14.02 -12.69 -3.69
C ILE A 29 12.65 -12.22 -3.18
N VAL A 30 11.66 -13.11 -3.19
CA VAL A 30 10.29 -12.81 -2.78
C VAL A 30 10.25 -12.32 -1.33
N SER A 31 10.91 -13.04 -0.42
CA SER A 31 10.99 -12.64 1.00
C SER A 31 11.64 -11.26 1.16
N SER A 32 12.70 -10.99 0.40
CA SER A 32 13.41 -9.71 0.43
C SER A 32 12.53 -8.55 -0.06
N ILE A 33 11.76 -8.75 -1.14
CA ILE A 33 10.84 -7.73 -1.66
C ILE A 33 9.74 -7.44 -0.63
N ILE A 34 9.09 -8.48 -0.09
CA ILE A 34 8.05 -8.36 0.94
C ILE A 34 8.58 -7.59 2.16
N ASP A 35 9.82 -7.85 2.56
CA ASP A 35 10.41 -7.17 3.71
C ASP A 35 10.75 -5.70 3.46
N LYS A 36 10.98 -5.31 2.20
CA LYS A 36 11.28 -3.93 1.78
C LYS A 36 10.06 -3.09 1.43
N LEU A 37 8.85 -3.65 1.47
CA LEU A 37 7.62 -2.87 1.29
C LEU A 37 7.48 -1.76 2.35
N PRO A 38 6.89 -0.61 1.99
CA PRO A 38 6.72 0.51 2.91
C PRO A 38 5.75 0.18 4.05
N SER A 39 5.83 0.94 5.14
CA SER A 39 4.99 0.73 6.33
C SER A 39 3.49 0.89 6.06
N SER A 40 3.10 1.64 5.03
CA SER A 40 1.70 1.76 4.57
C SER A 40 1.13 0.45 4.04
N TRP A 41 1.97 -0.54 3.73
CA TRP A 41 1.57 -1.85 3.21
C TRP A 41 1.66 -2.95 4.27
N LYS A 42 1.60 -2.61 5.57
CA LYS A 42 1.81 -3.57 6.67
C LYS A 42 0.82 -4.75 6.62
N ASP A 43 -0.45 -4.47 6.27
CA ASP A 43 -1.52 -5.46 6.31
C ASP A 43 -1.39 -6.42 5.12
N PHE A 44 -1.01 -5.89 3.96
CA PHE A 44 -0.60 -6.69 2.80
C PHE A 44 0.64 -7.53 3.08
N LYS A 45 1.66 -6.97 3.73
CA LYS A 45 2.86 -7.72 4.15
C LYS A 45 2.48 -8.88 5.09
N HIS A 46 1.56 -8.65 6.00
CA HIS A 46 1.06 -9.67 6.92
C HIS A 46 0.28 -10.76 6.16
N SER A 47 -0.60 -10.38 5.22
CA SER A 47 -1.37 -11.35 4.44
C SER A 47 -0.47 -12.27 3.60
N LEU A 48 0.60 -11.73 3.00
CA LEU A 48 1.59 -12.52 2.26
C LEU A 48 2.35 -13.51 3.17
N LYS A 49 2.70 -13.11 4.40
CA LYS A 49 3.43 -13.98 5.35
C LYS A 49 2.61 -15.17 5.87
N HIS A 50 1.28 -15.08 5.84
CA HIS A 50 0.38 -16.16 6.27
C HIS A 50 -0.13 -17.02 5.12
N LYS A 51 0.27 -16.72 3.88
CA LYS A 51 -0.06 -17.55 2.73
C LYS A 51 0.70 -18.87 2.85
N LYS A 52 -0.03 -19.99 2.86
CA LYS A 52 0.53 -21.35 3.07
C LYS A 52 1.26 -21.91 1.83
N GLU A 53 1.12 -21.25 0.70
CA GLU A 53 1.70 -21.64 -0.58
C GLU A 53 2.99 -20.87 -0.83
N ASP A 54 3.98 -21.53 -1.43
CA ASP A 54 5.19 -20.88 -1.90
C ASP A 54 4.80 -19.82 -2.94
N LEU A 55 5.05 -18.55 -2.62
CA LEU A 55 4.71 -17.43 -3.46
C LEU A 55 5.80 -17.25 -4.52
N SER A 56 5.43 -17.37 -5.80
CA SER A 56 6.34 -17.06 -6.91
C SER A 56 6.52 -15.55 -7.11
N LEU A 57 7.58 -15.17 -7.83
CA LEU A 57 7.85 -13.77 -8.16
C LEU A 57 6.75 -13.16 -9.04
N GLU A 58 6.17 -13.96 -9.95
CA GLU A 58 5.06 -13.53 -10.81
C GLU A 58 3.77 -13.30 -10.01
N GLU A 59 3.44 -14.19 -9.08
CA GLU A 59 2.28 -14.02 -8.20
C GLU A 59 2.44 -12.81 -7.27
N LEU A 60 3.66 -12.57 -6.79
CA LEU A 60 3.96 -11.36 -6.03
C LEU A 60 3.73 -10.12 -6.89
N ALA A 61 4.23 -10.09 -8.14
CA ALA A 61 4.04 -8.97 -9.06
C ALA A 61 2.54 -8.64 -9.28
N ASN A 62 1.74 -9.67 -9.54
CA ASN A 62 0.29 -9.53 -9.71
C ASN A 62 -0.38 -8.97 -8.46
N SER A 63 0.02 -9.46 -7.28
CA SER A 63 -0.52 -9.00 -6.00
C SER A 63 -0.14 -7.54 -5.72
N LEU A 64 1.11 -7.15 -5.99
CA LEU A 64 1.59 -5.77 -5.85
C LEU A 64 0.82 -4.81 -6.74
N ARG A 65 0.52 -5.21 -7.98
CA ARG A 65 -0.24 -4.37 -8.92
C ARG A 65 -1.66 -4.11 -8.42
N VAL A 66 -2.35 -5.13 -7.89
CA VAL A 66 -3.72 -4.99 -7.37
C VAL A 66 -3.75 -4.11 -6.13
N GLU A 67 -2.85 -4.36 -5.19
CA GLU A 67 -2.78 -3.62 -3.93
C GLU A 67 -2.38 -2.15 -4.16
N GLU A 68 -1.51 -1.86 -5.12
CA GLU A 68 -1.12 -0.47 -5.43
C GLU A 68 -2.31 0.36 -5.91
N GLU A 69 -3.17 -0.23 -6.74
CA GLU A 69 -4.40 0.43 -7.21
C GLU A 69 -5.40 0.62 -6.06
N PHE A 70 -5.48 -0.34 -5.13
CA PHE A 70 -6.32 -0.25 -3.94
C PHE A 70 -5.85 0.88 -2.99
N CYS A 71 -4.54 0.96 -2.69
CA CYS A 71 -3.99 2.02 -1.86
C CYS A 71 -4.26 3.42 -2.42
N LYS A 72 -4.11 3.62 -3.74
CA LYS A 72 -4.41 4.91 -4.40
C LYS A 72 -5.87 5.31 -4.21
N GLN A 73 -6.79 4.35 -4.25
CA GLN A 73 -8.22 4.60 -4.04
C GLN A 73 -8.55 4.92 -2.58
N GLU A 74 -7.87 4.27 -1.63
CA GLU A 74 -8.09 4.51 -0.21
C GLU A 74 -7.58 5.90 0.24
N GLU A 75 -6.41 6.32 -0.25
CA GLU A 75 -5.90 7.68 -0.03
C GLU A 75 -6.92 8.73 -0.52
N ASN A 76 -7.49 8.54 -1.71
CA ASN A 76 -8.45 9.48 -2.28
C ASN A 76 -9.79 9.52 -1.50
N LYS A 77 -10.23 8.40 -0.92
CA LYS A 77 -11.39 8.35 -0.01
C LYS A 77 -11.14 9.09 1.30
N PHE A 78 -9.91 9.07 1.81
CA PHE A 78 -9.58 9.80 3.03
C PHE A 78 -9.55 11.32 2.80
N VAL A 79 -9.02 11.79 1.65
CA VAL A 79 -8.98 13.23 1.34
C VAL A 79 -10.39 13.82 1.10
N SER A 80 -11.30 13.05 0.51
CA SER A 80 -12.68 13.49 0.23
C SER A 80 -13.58 13.59 1.46
N ASN A 81 -13.23 12.94 2.57
CA ASN A 81 -13.97 13.02 3.84
C ASN A 81 -13.48 14.16 4.77
N VAL A 82 -12.46 14.95 4.40
CA VAL A 82 -11.89 16.01 5.26
C VAL A 82 -12.55 17.38 5.07
N ASN A 83 -13.46 17.55 4.10
CA ASN A 83 -14.08 18.86 3.84
C ASN A 83 -15.57 18.92 4.23
N VAL A 84 -15.93 18.61 5.48
CA VAL A 84 -17.20 19.10 6.04
C VAL A 84 -17.03 19.35 7.54
N VAL A 85 -17.49 20.53 7.97
CA VAL A 85 -17.65 21.04 9.35
C VAL A 85 -16.52 21.97 9.83
N GLU A 86 -16.60 23.22 9.39
CA GLU A 86 -16.55 24.34 10.33
C GLU A 86 -17.42 25.50 9.80
N GLU A 87 -18.72 25.49 10.12
CA GLU A 87 -19.52 26.72 10.06
C GLU A 87 -20.46 26.81 11.27
N SER A 88 -20.04 27.64 12.22
CA SER A 88 -20.84 28.61 12.98
C SER A 88 -22.07 28.13 13.76
N GLN A 89 -21.88 27.85 15.05
CA GLN A 89 -22.98 28.03 16.02
C GLN A 89 -22.57 28.97 17.16
N SER A 90 -23.02 30.22 17.03
CA SER A 90 -23.15 31.16 18.14
C SER A 90 -24.28 32.15 17.83
N LYS A 91 -25.53 31.73 18.04
CA LYS A 91 -26.66 32.66 18.18
C LYS A 91 -27.36 32.41 19.50
N LYS A 92 -26.99 33.23 20.48
CA LYS A 92 -27.71 33.45 21.76
C LYS A 92 -29.17 33.81 21.46
N ARG A 93 -30.12 33.11 22.07
CA ARG A 93 -31.52 33.55 22.17
C ARG A 93 -31.90 33.64 23.64
N ASN A 94 -32.15 34.87 24.09
CA ASN A 94 -32.64 35.19 25.43
C ASN A 94 -34.11 34.76 25.55
N TYR A 95 -34.44 34.04 26.61
CA TYR A 95 -35.83 33.82 27.01
C TYR A 95 -36.15 34.72 28.20
N THR A 96 -36.95 35.76 27.94
CA THR A 96 -37.70 36.46 28.99
C THR A 96 -38.93 35.60 29.32
N LYS A 97 -39.06 35.15 30.57
CA LYS A 97 -40.33 34.64 31.09
C LYS A 97 -40.85 35.61 32.14
N ILE A 98 -42.01 36.17 31.81
CA ILE A 98 -42.87 36.98 32.65
C ILE A 98 -43.61 36.01 33.57
N THR A 99 -43.54 36.21 34.89
CA THR A 99 -44.59 35.86 35.86
C THR A 99 -44.44 36.78 37.05
#